data_AF-A0A914KIN7-F1
#
_entry.id   AF-A0A914KIN7-F1
#
_cell.length_a   1.000
_cell.length_b   1.000
_cell.length_c   1.000
_cell.angle_alpha   90.00
_cell.angle_beta   90.00
_cell.angle_gamma   90.00
#
_symmetry.space_group_name_H-M   'P 1'
#
loop_
_entity.id
_entity.type
_entity.pdbx_description
1 polymer ?
#
loop_
_entity_poly.entity_id
_entity_poly.type
_entity_poly.pdbx_seq_one_letter_code
_entity_poly.pdbx_strand_id
1 'polypeptide(L)'
;MGIFYSRPEIRGPNPHTRSGEPPPKLNVLKEKDRPAHRVYDPMSLELHMGDERVRTAGLTQAEREWRQKFLKTEQLHPDEPIHVDAVHRQMNPVRVIYRMPWDYLYKHFLRPTFGAYRATIIRAYVPRVMILWAVVLCGHYYWKYELKTWERALGVAPFYMLQDYDLYSDEHDEQSVRMGLPRPDLYHFFDREFVHRIQKFPIGETNRPW
;
A
#
# COMPACT_ATOMS: atom_id res chain seq x y z
N MET A 1 -0.06 5.53 -35.30
CA MET A 1 -1.35 4.96 -35.73
C MET A 1 -2.31 6.11 -35.98
N GLY A 2 -2.73 6.31 -37.24
CA GLY A 2 -3.66 7.39 -37.56
C GLY A 2 -5.05 7.10 -36.99
N ILE A 3 -5.70 8.12 -36.44
CA ILE A 3 -7.09 8.02 -35.99
C ILE A 3 -7.95 7.94 -37.25
N PHE A 4 -8.26 6.71 -37.70
CA PHE A 4 -9.22 6.49 -38.78
C PHE A 4 -10.60 6.88 -38.25
N TYR A 5 -11.09 8.02 -38.72
CA TYR A 5 -12.41 8.49 -38.37
C TYR A 5 -13.48 7.67 -39.10
N SER A 6 -14.19 6.81 -38.37
CA SER A 6 -15.38 6.11 -38.89
C SER A 6 -16.62 6.98 -38.73
N ARG A 7 -17.41 7.14 -39.79
CA ARG A 7 -18.70 7.82 -39.71
C ARG A 7 -19.69 6.95 -38.92
N PRO A 8 -20.39 7.49 -37.90
CA PRO A 8 -21.43 6.75 -37.20
C PRO A 8 -22.65 6.53 -38.10
N GLU A 9 -23.37 5.45 -37.87
CA GLU A 9 -24.59 5.10 -38.59
C GLU A 9 -25.69 6.15 -38.36
N ILE A 10 -26.46 6.43 -39.42
CA ILE A 10 -27.58 7.38 -39.37
C ILE A 10 -28.78 6.64 -38.76
N ARG A 11 -29.21 7.06 -37.57
CA ARG A 11 -30.29 6.45 -36.78
C ARG A 11 -31.63 7.17 -36.90
N GLY A 12 -31.69 8.36 -37.50
CA GLY A 12 -32.94 9.11 -37.60
C GLY A 12 -33.09 9.97 -38.86
N PRO A 13 -34.26 10.60 -39.03
CA PRO A 13 -34.63 11.32 -40.25
C PRO A 13 -34.18 12.79 -40.26
N ASN A 14 -33.52 13.29 -39.21
CA ASN A 14 -33.16 14.70 -39.13
C ASN A 14 -31.98 15.00 -40.08
N PRO A 15 -32.17 15.82 -41.13
CA PRO A 15 -31.10 16.13 -42.07
C PRO A 15 -30.02 17.04 -41.48
N HIS A 16 -30.23 17.58 -40.28
CA HIS A 16 -29.35 18.54 -39.62
C HIS A 16 -28.38 17.93 -38.61
N THR A 17 -28.48 16.63 -38.30
CA THR A 17 -27.60 15.97 -37.33
C THR A 17 -26.87 14.80 -37.95
N ARG A 18 -25.61 14.59 -37.54
CA ARG A 18 -24.75 13.55 -38.10
C ARG A 18 -25.25 12.12 -37.84
N SER A 19 -25.91 11.92 -36.70
CA SER A 19 -26.59 10.67 -36.33
C SER A 19 -28.02 10.59 -36.86
N GLY A 20 -28.57 11.64 -37.48
CA GLY A 20 -29.97 11.71 -37.90
C GLY A 20 -30.99 11.84 -36.75
N GLU A 21 -30.57 11.79 -35.49
CA GLU A 21 -31.45 11.99 -34.34
C GLU A 21 -31.71 13.50 -34.13
N PRO A 22 -32.93 13.92 -33.76
CA PRO A 22 -33.18 15.32 -33.45
C PRO A 22 -32.28 15.79 -32.29
N PRO A 23 -31.73 17.02 -32.33
CA PRO A 23 -30.95 17.53 -31.22
C PRO A 23 -31.80 17.51 -29.93
N PRO A 24 -31.19 17.25 -28.76
CA PRO A 24 -31.92 17.22 -27.51
C PRO A 24 -32.63 18.56 -27.28
N LYS A 25 -33.92 18.51 -26.95
CA LYS A 25 -34.72 19.72 -26.74
C LYS A 25 -34.15 20.53 -25.58
N LEU A 26 -33.87 21.81 -25.83
CA LEU A 26 -33.45 22.75 -24.81
C LEU A 26 -34.66 23.15 -23.96
N ASN A 27 -34.47 23.21 -22.63
CA ASN A 27 -35.49 23.75 -21.73
C ASN A 27 -35.50 25.27 -21.86
N VAL A 28 -36.49 25.82 -22.56
CA VAL A 28 -36.74 27.26 -22.61
C VAL A 28 -37.51 27.63 -21.35
N LEU A 29 -36.80 27.97 -20.27
CA LEU A 29 -37.40 28.59 -19.11
C LEU A 29 -37.84 30.01 -19.55
N LYS A 30 -39.15 30.26 -19.59
CA LYS A 30 -39.76 31.52 -20.05
C LYS A 30 -39.43 32.75 -19.18
N GLU A 31 -38.61 32.58 -18.15
CA GLU A 31 -38.38 33.59 -17.13
C GLU A 31 -36.96 34.16 -17.20
N LYS A 32 -36.87 35.38 -17.75
CA LYS A 32 -35.83 36.41 -17.62
C LYS A 32 -34.38 36.01 -18.00
N ASP A 33 -33.94 36.50 -19.17
CA ASP A 33 -32.56 36.81 -19.58
C ASP A 33 -31.45 35.75 -19.39
N ARG A 34 -31.80 34.48 -19.12
CA ARG A 34 -30.81 33.40 -19.02
C ARG A 34 -30.69 32.65 -20.35
N PRO A 35 -29.48 32.44 -20.87
CA PRO A 35 -29.28 31.56 -22.02
C PRO A 35 -29.69 30.11 -21.66
N ALA A 36 -30.28 29.41 -22.62
CA ALA A 36 -30.72 28.02 -22.43
C ALA A 36 -29.52 27.09 -22.20
N HIS A 37 -29.61 26.20 -21.19
CA HIS A 37 -28.56 25.24 -20.81
C HIS A 37 -29.10 23.80 -20.76
N ARG A 38 -28.21 22.79 -20.79
CA ARG A 38 -28.54 21.37 -20.59
C ARG A 38 -28.87 21.11 -19.12
N VAL A 39 -29.79 20.18 -18.84
CA VAL A 39 -30.36 19.90 -17.51
C VAL A 39 -29.32 19.46 -16.45
N TYR A 40 -28.20 18.85 -16.85
CA TYR A 40 -27.22 18.26 -15.93
C TYR A 40 -25.84 18.94 -15.98
N ASP A 41 -25.73 20.06 -16.67
CA ASP A 41 -24.47 20.80 -16.77
C ASP A 41 -24.73 22.26 -16.38
N PRO A 42 -24.26 22.72 -15.21
CA PRO A 42 -24.45 24.10 -14.79
C PRO A 42 -23.83 25.08 -15.79
N MET A 43 -22.88 24.63 -16.64
CA MET A 43 -22.46 25.36 -17.83
C MET A 43 -21.88 24.44 -18.92
N SER A 44 -22.73 23.98 -19.83
CA SER A 44 -22.32 23.32 -21.07
C SER A 44 -21.56 24.30 -21.96
N LEU A 45 -20.23 24.13 -22.08
CA LEU A 45 -19.37 24.89 -23.02
C LEU A 45 -19.86 24.81 -24.47
N GLU A 46 -20.63 23.77 -24.79
CA GLU A 46 -21.16 23.52 -26.12
C GLU A 46 -22.39 24.39 -26.46
N LEU A 47 -23.12 24.99 -25.49
CA LEU A 47 -24.34 25.82 -25.68
C LEU A 47 -25.08 25.59 -27.04
N HIS A 48 -25.34 26.65 -27.81
CA HIS A 48 -25.77 26.63 -29.21
C HIS A 48 -24.63 26.37 -30.21
N MET A 49 -23.38 26.34 -29.73
CA MET A 49 -22.18 26.02 -30.51
C MET A 49 -22.07 24.53 -30.87
N GLY A 50 -22.88 23.67 -30.23
CA GLY A 50 -23.04 22.27 -30.61
C GLY A 50 -23.73 22.11 -31.97
N ASP A 51 -24.45 23.13 -32.44
CA ASP A 51 -24.97 23.19 -33.80
C ASP A 51 -23.92 23.81 -34.74
N GLU A 52 -23.53 23.05 -35.77
CA GLU A 52 -22.40 23.38 -36.63
C GLU A 52 -22.61 24.69 -37.40
N ARG A 53 -23.86 25.02 -37.75
CA ARG A 53 -24.21 26.26 -38.45
C ARG A 53 -24.14 27.49 -37.56
N VAL A 54 -24.59 27.36 -36.32
CA VAL A 54 -24.54 28.45 -35.33
C VAL A 54 -23.10 28.70 -34.90
N ARG A 55 -22.29 27.64 -34.80
CA ARG A 55 -20.84 27.73 -34.59
C ARG A 55 -20.12 28.51 -35.69
N THR A 56 -20.51 28.37 -36.96
CA THR A 56 -19.93 29.15 -38.06
C THR A 56 -20.30 30.64 -38.02
N ALA A 57 -21.39 31.01 -37.35
CA ALA A 57 -21.81 32.41 -37.18
C ALA A 57 -21.04 33.16 -36.07
N GLY A 58 -20.31 32.46 -35.20
CA GLY A 58 -19.52 33.02 -34.11
C GLY A 58 -20.33 33.37 -32.84
N LEU A 59 -19.67 33.94 -31.83
CA LEU A 59 -20.32 34.33 -30.57
C LEU A 59 -20.99 35.72 -30.67
N THR A 60 -22.18 35.83 -30.09
CA THR A 60 -22.85 37.11 -29.89
C THR A 60 -22.05 38.00 -28.92
N GLN A 61 -22.29 39.32 -28.93
CA GLN A 61 -21.60 40.25 -28.03
C GLN A 61 -21.87 39.91 -26.55
N ALA A 62 -23.11 39.56 -26.21
CA ALA A 62 -23.49 39.15 -24.86
C ALA A 62 -22.76 37.87 -24.41
N GLU A 63 -22.64 36.88 -25.30
CA GLU A 63 -21.90 35.65 -25.01
C GLU A 63 -20.40 35.90 -24.83
N ARG A 64 -19.82 36.82 -25.61
CA ARG A 64 -18.42 37.22 -25.44
C ARG A 64 -18.16 37.84 -24.07
N GLU A 65 -19.06 38.70 -23.61
CA GLU A 65 -18.98 39.31 -22.28
C GLU A 65 -19.10 38.26 -21.16
N TRP A 66 -20.02 37.30 -21.31
CA TRP A 66 -20.13 36.17 -20.39
C TRP A 66 -18.89 35.28 -20.38
N ARG A 67 -18.32 35.00 -21.55
CA ARG A 67 -17.09 34.21 -21.67
C ARG A 67 -15.91 34.90 -21.03
N GLN A 68 -15.80 36.22 -21.15
CA GLN A 68 -14.77 37.02 -20.47
C GLN A 68 -14.91 36.94 -18.94
N LYS A 69 -16.14 37.03 -18.41
CA LYS A 69 -16.40 36.87 -16.97
C LYS A 69 -16.00 35.48 -16.47
N PHE A 70 -16.37 34.43 -17.21
CA PHE A 70 -15.99 33.07 -16.85
C PHE A 70 -14.48 32.84 -16.88
N LEU A 71 -13.80 33.29 -17.93
CA LEU A 71 -12.33 33.16 -17.99
C LEU A 71 -11.64 33.90 -16.85
N LYS A 72 -12.26 34.97 -16.34
CA LYS A 72 -11.79 35.70 -15.17
C LYS A 72 -12.06 34.96 -13.86
N THR A 73 -13.12 34.16 -13.76
CA THR A 73 -13.39 33.33 -12.56
C THR A 73 -12.45 32.13 -12.44
N GLU A 74 -11.87 31.67 -13.56
CA GLU A 74 -10.84 30.62 -13.57
C GLU A 74 -9.46 31.14 -13.10
N GLN A 75 -9.30 32.45 -12.88
CA GLN A 75 -8.07 32.99 -12.30
C GLN A 75 -8.07 32.74 -10.79
N LEU A 76 -7.20 31.82 -10.36
CA LEU A 76 -6.99 31.57 -8.94
C LEU A 76 -6.42 32.81 -8.24
N HIS A 77 -6.67 32.91 -6.95
CA HIS A 77 -6.04 33.93 -6.11
C HIS A 77 -4.51 33.72 -6.10
N PRO A 78 -3.67 34.78 -6.08
CA PRO A 78 -2.21 34.62 -6.02
C PRO A 78 -1.72 33.80 -4.82
N ASP A 79 -2.49 33.75 -3.74
CA ASP A 79 -2.16 32.95 -2.54
C ASP A 79 -2.56 31.47 -2.66
N GLU A 80 -3.25 31.09 -3.73
CA GLU A 80 -3.60 29.70 -4.01
C GLU A 80 -2.56 29.06 -4.94
N PRO A 81 -2.18 27.79 -4.71
CA PRO A 81 -2.66 26.86 -3.68
C PRO A 81 -2.04 27.12 -2.29
N ILE A 82 -2.87 27.23 -1.25
CA ILE A 82 -2.39 27.34 0.14
C ILE A 82 -1.93 25.96 0.60
N HIS A 83 -0.61 25.75 0.66
CA HIS A 83 -0.04 24.51 1.17
C HIS A 83 -0.05 24.50 2.71
N VAL A 84 -1.00 23.78 3.31
CA VAL A 84 -1.06 23.59 4.76
C VAL A 84 -0.23 22.35 5.15
N ASP A 85 1.01 22.58 5.60
CA ASP A 85 1.92 21.52 6.05
C ASP A 85 1.29 20.60 7.10
N ALA A 86 0.43 21.12 7.98
CA ALA A 86 -0.22 20.35 9.05
C ALA A 86 -1.22 19.30 8.54
N VAL A 87 -1.84 19.52 7.36
CA VAL A 87 -2.80 18.58 6.77
C VAL A 87 -2.07 17.44 6.05
N HIS A 88 -1.00 17.75 5.33
CA HIS A 88 -0.23 16.75 4.57
C HIS A 88 0.85 16.02 5.39
N ARG A 89 1.20 16.56 6.58
CA ARG A 89 2.21 16.01 7.48
C ARG A 89 1.61 15.53 8.81
N GLN A 90 0.42 14.95 8.78
CA GLN A 90 -0.11 14.21 9.92
C GLN A 90 0.71 12.92 10.11
N MET A 91 1.76 13.00 10.94
CA MET A 91 2.60 11.86 11.25
C MET A 91 2.40 11.47 12.70
N ASN A 92 2.21 10.17 12.97
CA ASN A 92 2.12 9.65 14.34
C ASN A 92 3.28 10.16 15.21
N PRO A 93 3.03 10.55 16.48
CA PRO A 93 4.07 11.12 17.35
C PRO A 93 5.25 10.17 17.54
N VAL A 94 4.99 8.87 17.66
CA VAL A 94 6.02 7.81 17.68
C VAL A 94 6.94 7.89 16.46
N ARG A 95 6.36 8.15 15.29
CA ARG A 95 7.08 8.28 14.02
C ARG A 95 7.88 9.56 13.91
N VAL A 96 7.45 10.63 14.56
CA VAL A 96 8.25 11.85 14.69
C VAL A 96 9.47 11.59 15.58
N ILE A 97 9.28 10.92 16.72
CA ILE A 97 10.33 10.67 17.72
C ILE A 97 11.46 9.83 17.13
N TYR A 98 11.18 8.63 16.58
CA TYR A 98 12.27 7.77 16.07
C TYR A 98 12.96 8.35 14.83
N ARG A 99 12.28 9.22 14.09
CA ARG A 99 12.80 9.86 12.88
C ARG A 99 13.62 11.12 13.20
N MET A 100 13.33 11.80 14.32
CA MET A 100 13.99 13.03 14.76
C MET A 100 15.52 13.01 14.69
N PRO A 101 16.25 12.01 15.24
CA PRO A 101 17.71 12.02 15.21
C PRO A 101 18.26 11.97 13.78
N TRP A 102 17.63 11.20 12.90
CA TRP A 102 18.02 11.10 11.49
C TRP A 102 17.64 12.33 10.67
N ASP A 103 16.56 13.03 11.01
CA ASP A 103 16.20 14.34 10.42
C ASP A 103 17.20 15.41 10.80
N TYR A 104 17.63 15.42 12.07
CA TYR A 104 18.66 16.33 12.56
C TYR A 104 20.00 16.06 11.84
N LEU A 105 20.46 14.80 11.82
CA LEU A 105 21.71 14.42 11.18
C LEU A 105 21.71 14.71 9.67
N TYR A 106 20.57 14.49 9.00
CA TYR A 106 20.43 14.81 7.59
C TYR A 106 20.54 16.31 7.30
N LYS A 107 19.84 17.16 8.08
CA LYS A 107 19.81 18.60 7.85
C LYS A 107 21.15 19.27 8.16
N HIS A 108 21.79 18.88 9.27
CA HIS A 108 22.97 19.58 9.79
C HIS A 108 24.30 19.02 9.28
N PHE A 109 24.37 17.73 8.91
CA PHE A 109 25.63 17.10 8.50
C PHE A 109 25.56 16.55 7.08
N LEU A 110 24.60 15.67 6.77
CA LEU A 110 24.62 14.96 5.48
C LEU A 110 24.37 15.90 4.30
N ARG A 111 23.36 16.76 4.37
CA ARG A 111 22.99 17.67 3.29
C ARG A 111 24.10 18.69 2.95
N PRO A 112 24.73 19.39 3.92
CA PRO A 112 25.79 20.35 3.60
C PRO A 112 27.07 19.67 3.08
N THR A 113 27.42 18.48 3.58
CA THR A 113 28.67 17.81 3.18
C THR A 113 28.57 17.05 1.86
N PHE A 114 27.46 16.32 1.63
CA PHE A 114 27.31 15.41 0.48
C PHE A 114 26.38 15.93 -0.61
N GLY A 115 25.69 17.04 -0.38
CA GLY A 115 24.66 17.56 -1.27
C GLY A 115 23.34 16.78 -1.19
N ALA A 116 22.29 17.30 -1.83
CA ALA A 116 20.93 16.79 -1.65
C ALA A 116 20.75 15.33 -2.10
N TYR A 117 21.30 14.95 -3.26
CA TYR A 117 21.08 13.62 -3.84
C TYR A 117 21.75 12.49 -3.05
N ARG A 118 23.03 12.65 -2.68
CA ARG A 118 23.75 11.63 -1.92
C ARG A 118 23.25 11.55 -0.48
N ALA A 119 22.95 12.69 0.13
CA ALA A 119 22.41 12.73 1.49
C ALA A 119 21.05 12.02 1.61
N THR A 120 20.17 12.11 0.61
CA THR A 120 18.86 11.42 0.65
C THR A 120 19.03 9.90 0.54
N ILE A 121 19.96 9.43 -0.30
CA ILE A 121 20.31 8.01 -0.39
C ILE A 121 20.83 7.51 0.96
N ILE A 122 21.83 8.19 1.54
CA ILE A 122 22.41 7.81 2.84
C ILE A 122 21.32 7.72 3.92
N ARG A 123 20.46 8.74 3.99
CA ARG A 123 19.34 8.81 4.93
C ARG A 123 18.32 7.66 4.76
N ALA A 124 18.10 7.19 3.54
CA ALA A 124 17.12 6.14 3.26
C ALA A 124 17.65 4.73 3.59
N TYR A 125 18.93 4.46 3.31
CA TYR A 125 19.50 3.11 3.41
C TYR A 125 20.24 2.84 4.72
N VAL A 126 21.02 3.79 5.25
CA VAL A 126 21.85 3.54 6.43
C VAL A 126 21.04 3.11 7.66
N PRO A 127 19.90 3.74 8.02
CA PRO A 127 19.13 3.31 9.18
C PRO A 127 18.60 1.88 9.02
N ARG A 128 18.22 1.48 7.80
CA ARG A 128 17.71 0.13 7.51
C ARG A 128 18.81 -0.91 7.64
N VAL A 129 20.00 -0.62 7.12
CA VAL A 129 21.17 -1.51 7.24
C VAL A 129 21.58 -1.64 8.71
N MET A 130 21.59 -0.54 9.46
CA MET A 130 21.91 -0.57 10.90
C MET A 130 20.93 -1.43 11.70
N ILE A 131 19.61 -1.30 11.43
CA ILE A 131 18.60 -2.13 12.09
C ILE A 131 18.76 -3.60 11.69
N LEU A 132 18.95 -3.89 10.40
CA LEU A 132 19.17 -5.25 9.90
C LEU A 132 20.39 -5.88 10.59
N TRP A 133 21.49 -5.14 10.66
CA TRP A 133 22.72 -5.57 11.32
C TRP A 133 22.49 -5.87 12.81
N ALA A 134 21.80 -4.97 13.52
CA ALA A 134 21.47 -5.18 14.93
C ALA A 134 20.60 -6.42 15.14
N VAL A 135 19.60 -6.64 14.28
CA VAL A 135 18.75 -7.85 14.34
C VAL A 135 19.56 -9.12 14.10
N VAL A 136 20.47 -9.12 13.12
CA VAL A 136 21.34 -10.27 12.84
C VAL A 136 22.26 -10.56 14.04
N LEU A 137 22.88 -9.53 14.62
CA LEU A 137 23.73 -9.70 15.80
C LEU A 137 22.95 -10.21 17.01
N CYS A 138 21.76 -9.64 17.28
CA CYS A 138 20.90 -10.11 18.36
C CYS A 138 20.43 -11.54 18.13
N GLY A 139 20.02 -11.88 16.91
CA GLY A 139 19.61 -13.23 16.53
C GLY A 139 20.76 -14.24 16.66
N HIS A 140 21.96 -13.87 16.21
CA HIS A 140 23.16 -14.69 16.36
C HIS A 140 23.55 -14.87 17.84
N TYR A 141 23.51 -13.81 18.64
CA TYR A 141 23.76 -13.88 20.07
C TYR A 141 22.75 -14.80 20.77
N TYR A 142 21.45 -14.60 20.47
CA TYR A 142 20.37 -15.40 21.02
C TYR A 142 20.53 -16.88 20.65
N TRP A 143 20.77 -17.19 19.39
CA TRP A 143 21.05 -18.57 18.97
C TRP A 143 22.28 -19.14 19.70
N LYS A 144 23.39 -18.41 19.75
CA LYS A 144 24.65 -18.91 20.30
C LYS A 144 24.59 -19.18 21.81
N TYR A 145 23.90 -18.35 22.59
CA TYR A 145 23.93 -18.40 24.05
C TYR A 145 22.63 -18.87 24.71
N GLU A 146 21.49 -18.82 24.02
CA GLU A 146 20.20 -19.34 24.50
C GLU A 146 19.84 -20.66 23.81
N LEU A 147 20.81 -21.58 23.79
CA LEU A 147 20.57 -22.96 23.38
C LEU A 147 19.65 -23.65 24.39
N LYS A 148 18.67 -24.40 23.87
CA LYS A 148 17.80 -25.23 24.70
C LYS A 148 18.63 -26.38 25.31
N THR A 149 18.98 -26.26 26.58
CA THR A 149 19.56 -27.33 27.40
C THR A 149 18.49 -28.00 28.24
N TRP A 150 18.77 -29.20 28.75
CA TRP A 150 17.84 -29.92 29.64
C TRP A 150 17.54 -29.14 30.95
N GLU A 151 18.40 -28.21 31.35
CA GLU A 151 18.17 -27.31 32.50
C GLU A 151 17.20 -26.15 32.18
N ARG A 152 17.13 -25.74 30.91
CA ARG A 152 16.40 -24.55 30.43
C ARG A 152 15.26 -24.94 29.49
N ALA A 153 14.02 -24.75 29.94
CA ALA A 153 12.83 -25.09 29.17
C ALA A 153 12.63 -24.23 27.89
N LEU A 154 13.06 -22.97 27.96
CA LEU A 154 13.00 -22.00 26.86
C LEU A 154 14.37 -21.90 26.17
N GLY A 155 14.39 -21.80 24.84
CA GLY A 155 15.62 -21.64 24.07
C GLY A 155 15.47 -22.09 22.62
N VAL A 156 16.51 -21.86 21.82
CA VAL A 156 16.58 -22.34 20.44
C VAL A 156 17.02 -23.80 20.47
N ALA A 157 16.17 -24.70 19.98
CA ALA A 157 16.55 -26.09 19.77
C ALA A 157 17.56 -26.14 18.60
N PRO A 158 18.76 -26.69 18.80
CA PRO A 158 19.72 -26.79 17.71
C PRO A 158 19.24 -27.79 16.65
N PHE A 159 19.60 -27.55 15.40
CA PHE A 159 19.08 -28.31 14.24
C PHE A 159 19.30 -29.83 14.30
N TYR A 160 20.32 -30.31 15.02
CA TYR A 160 20.53 -31.75 15.23
C TYR A 160 19.47 -32.40 16.14
N MET A 161 18.75 -31.62 16.96
CA MET A 161 17.61 -32.10 17.76
C MET A 161 16.31 -32.15 16.93
N LEU A 162 16.28 -31.49 15.77
CA LEU A 162 15.18 -31.48 14.81
C LEU A 162 15.38 -32.50 13.68
N GLN A 163 16.36 -33.39 13.82
CA GLN A 163 16.61 -34.41 12.83
C GLN A 163 15.44 -35.39 12.84
N ASP A 164 14.56 -35.25 11.84
CA ASP A 164 13.45 -36.16 11.63
C ASP A 164 13.99 -37.59 11.48
N TYR A 165 13.38 -38.50 12.23
CA TYR A 165 13.71 -39.92 12.32
C TYR A 165 13.58 -40.68 10.98
N ASP A 166 13.03 -40.02 9.95
CA ASP A 166 12.63 -40.64 8.69
C ASP A 166 13.75 -40.71 7.63
N LEU A 167 14.92 -40.12 7.88
CA LEU A 167 16.03 -40.10 6.91
C LEU A 167 16.98 -41.31 6.98
N TYR A 168 16.76 -42.28 7.88
CA TYR A 168 17.74 -43.33 8.20
C TYR A 168 17.21 -44.77 8.04
N SER A 169 16.08 -44.99 7.36
CA SER A 169 15.51 -46.34 7.23
C SER A 169 16.19 -47.24 6.18
N ASP A 170 16.88 -46.68 5.19
CA ASP A 170 17.26 -47.45 4.00
C ASP A 170 18.70 -48.03 4.06
N GLU A 171 19.61 -47.44 4.84
CA GLU A 171 21.03 -47.86 4.88
C GLU A 171 21.50 -48.54 6.18
N HIS A 172 20.74 -48.43 7.28
CA HIS A 172 21.19 -48.92 8.58
C HIS A 172 20.28 -50.02 9.14
N ASP A 173 20.89 -51.09 9.66
CA ASP A 173 20.17 -52.21 10.29
C ASP A 173 19.35 -51.71 11.48
N GLU A 174 18.10 -52.15 11.61
CA GLU A 174 17.10 -51.60 12.54
C GLU A 174 17.61 -51.62 14.00
N GLN A 175 18.41 -52.63 14.33
CA GLN A 175 19.03 -52.78 15.65
C GLN A 175 20.10 -51.71 15.93
N SER A 176 20.90 -51.36 14.93
CA SER A 176 21.94 -50.34 15.06
C SER A 176 21.33 -48.95 15.27
N VAL A 177 20.23 -48.65 14.59
CA VAL A 177 19.44 -47.42 14.76
C VAL A 177 18.79 -47.38 16.14
N ARG A 178 18.28 -48.51 16.64
CA ARG A 178 17.73 -48.62 18.00
C ARG A 178 18.77 -48.38 19.10
N MET A 179 20.02 -48.81 18.90
CA MET A 179 21.08 -48.68 19.92
C MET A 179 21.85 -47.35 19.86
N GLY A 180 22.00 -46.76 18.67
CA GLY A 180 22.79 -45.54 18.47
C GLY A 180 22.06 -44.24 18.80
N LEU A 181 20.72 -44.27 18.92
CA LEU A 181 19.92 -43.09 19.17
C LEU A 181 19.60 -42.93 20.66
N PRO A 182 19.80 -41.75 21.26
CA PRO A 182 19.29 -41.46 22.58
C PRO A 182 17.75 -41.41 22.50
N ARG A 183 17.09 -42.45 23.03
CA ARG A 183 15.64 -42.57 23.11
C ARG A 183 15.16 -42.21 24.52
N PRO A 184 14.85 -40.92 24.79
CA PRO A 184 14.43 -40.48 26.13
C PRO A 184 13.08 -41.10 26.56
N ASP A 185 12.28 -41.54 25.59
CA ASP A 185 11.01 -42.26 25.78
C ASP A 185 11.17 -43.66 26.38
N LEU A 186 12.25 -44.38 26.06
CA LEU A 186 12.52 -45.73 26.56
C LEU A 186 12.86 -45.79 28.05
N TYR A 187 13.46 -44.71 28.57
CA TYR A 187 13.96 -44.67 29.94
C TYR A 187 13.04 -43.88 30.88
N HIS A 188 11.80 -43.58 30.47
CA HIS A 188 10.85 -42.76 31.23
C HIS A 188 11.44 -41.42 31.71
N PHE A 189 12.42 -40.86 30.99
CA PHE A 189 12.90 -39.51 31.28
C PHE A 189 11.87 -38.53 30.75
N PHE A 190 10.89 -38.22 31.58
CA PHE A 190 9.93 -37.18 31.27
C PHE A 190 10.62 -35.81 31.39
N ASP A 191 10.53 -35.01 30.33
CA ASP A 191 10.91 -33.61 30.42
C ASP A 191 10.14 -32.94 31.57
N ARG A 192 10.82 -32.02 32.27
CA ARG A 192 10.24 -31.28 33.41
C ARG A 192 8.88 -30.66 33.07
N GLU A 193 8.69 -30.23 31.82
CA GLU A 193 7.43 -29.67 31.33
C GLU A 193 6.30 -30.69 31.22
N PHE A 194 6.60 -31.96 30.87
CA PHE A 194 5.60 -33.03 30.81
C PHE A 194 5.04 -33.30 32.20
N VAL A 195 5.92 -33.42 33.21
CA VAL A 195 5.51 -33.58 34.62
C VAL A 195 4.68 -32.39 35.10
N HIS A 196 5.11 -31.16 34.82
CA HIS A 196 4.34 -29.96 35.19
C HIS A 196 3.01 -29.83 34.44
N ARG A 197 2.90 -30.32 33.20
CA ARG A 197 1.65 -30.31 32.42
C ARG A 197 0.64 -31.31 32.99
N ILE A 198 1.10 -32.52 33.36
CA ILE A 198 0.27 -33.53 34.04
C ILE A 198 -0.20 -33.02 35.41
N GLN A 199 0.66 -32.32 36.14
CA GLN A 199 0.27 -31.74 37.43
C GLN A 199 -0.81 -30.65 37.31
N LYS A 200 -0.77 -29.85 36.24
CA LYS A 200 -1.71 -28.73 36.04
C LYS A 200 -3.04 -29.15 35.43
N PHE A 201 -3.04 -30.20 34.61
CA PHE A 201 -4.23 -30.70 33.94
C PHE A 201 -4.39 -32.18 34.29
N PRO A 202 -5.47 -32.60 34.97
CA PRO A 202 -5.75 -34.00 35.23
C PRO A 202 -6.13 -34.69 33.92
N ILE A 203 -5.12 -34.98 33.11
CA ILE A 203 -5.23 -35.90 31.99
C ILE A 203 -5.34 -37.26 32.68
N GLY A 204 -6.47 -37.94 32.53
CA GLY A 204 -6.77 -39.20 33.21
C GLY A 204 -5.70 -40.28 32.99
N GLU A 205 -5.88 -41.43 33.63
CA GLU A 205 -4.91 -42.53 33.57
C GLU A 205 -4.51 -42.86 32.12
N THR A 206 -3.20 -42.92 31.87
CA THR A 206 -2.67 -43.17 30.52
C THR A 206 -3.03 -44.58 30.08
N ASN A 207 -3.65 -44.71 28.90
CA ASN A 207 -4.08 -46.00 28.35
C ASN A 207 -2.93 -46.91 27.87
N ARG A 208 -1.68 -46.63 28.24
CA ARG A 208 -0.53 -47.50 27.93
C ARG A 208 -0.31 -48.43 29.11
N PRO A 209 -0.32 -49.77 28.91
CA PRO A 209 0.20 -50.65 29.92
C PRO A 209 1.69 -50.35 30.06
N TRP A 210 2.14 -50.25 31.30
CA TRP A 210 3.56 -50.38 31.65
C TRP A 210 4.24 -51.51 30.86
#